data_AF-A0A942UJZ0-F1
#
_entry.id   AF-A0A942UJZ0-F1
#
_cell.length_a   1.000
_cell.length_b   1.000
_cell.length_c   1.000
_cell.angle_alpha   90.00
_cell.angle_beta   90.00
_cell.angle_gamma   90.00
#
_symmetry.space_group_name_H-M   'P 1'
#
loop_
_entity.id
_entity.type
_entity.pdbx_description
1 polymer ?
#
loop_
_entity_poly.entity_id
_entity_poly.type
_entity_poly.pdbx_seq_one_letter_code
_entity_poly.pdbx_strand_id
1 'polypeptide(L)'
;MDKKFITEMTNTAVISGWLFNIICLLGKVLPWFSLIAILGRGIGGLIYLFNIFALILLVMYGWKKIKEGIYLRNLIFIILFLIIFPMIFNKTMSLI
;
A
#
# COMPACT_ATOMS: atom_id res chain seq x y z
N MET A 1 6.09 -18.37 -12.72
CA MET A 1 5.29 -17.16 -12.45
C MET A 1 5.66 -16.11 -13.47
N ASP A 2 4.69 -15.53 -14.18
CA ASP A 2 4.94 -14.71 -15.36
C ASP A 2 5.51 -13.32 -15.00
N LYS A 3 6.45 -12.79 -15.81
CA LYS A 3 7.12 -11.49 -15.60
C LYS A 3 6.10 -10.35 -15.56
N LYS A 4 5.08 -10.45 -16.41
CA LYS A 4 4.02 -9.46 -16.57
C LYS A 4 3.11 -9.45 -15.34
N PHE A 5 2.76 -10.63 -14.85
CA PHE A 5 1.92 -10.81 -13.66
C PHE A 5 2.53 -10.18 -12.41
N ILE A 6 3.82 -10.42 -12.13
CA ILE A 6 4.50 -9.80 -10.96
C ILE A 6 4.48 -8.27 -11.06
N THR A 7 4.69 -7.73 -12.26
CA THR A 7 4.77 -6.29 -12.49
C THR A 7 3.40 -5.63 -12.32
N GLU A 8 2.36 -6.22 -12.88
CA GLU A 8 0.97 -5.76 -12.70
C GLU A 8 0.53 -5.86 -11.25
N MET A 9 0.77 -6.99 -10.58
CA MET A 9 0.45 -7.17 -9.17
C MET A 9 1.14 -6.13 -8.28
N THR A 10 2.42 -5.88 -8.54
CA THR A 10 3.20 -4.87 -7.81
C THR A 10 2.65 -3.46 -8.02
N ASN A 11 2.34 -3.10 -9.27
CA ASN A 11 1.78 -1.78 -9.58
C ASN A 11 0.41 -1.61 -8.91
N THR A 12 -0.44 -2.63 -8.95
CA THR A 12 -1.74 -2.63 -8.28
C THR A 12 -1.60 -2.48 -6.76
N ALA A 13 -0.63 -3.16 -6.14
CA ALA A 13 -0.34 -3.03 -4.71
C ALA A 13 0.07 -1.59 -4.33
N VAL A 14 0.97 -0.98 -5.11
CA VAL A 14 1.37 0.42 -4.93
C VAL A 14 0.17 1.35 -5.09
N ILE A 15 -0.57 1.25 -6.20
CA ILE A 15 -1.70 2.14 -6.50
C ILE A 15 -2.77 2.03 -5.41
N SER A 16 -3.18 0.80 -5.05
CA SER A 16 -4.21 0.58 -4.02
C SER A 16 -3.77 1.06 -2.64
N GLY A 17 -2.51 0.84 -2.25
CA GLY A 17 -1.96 1.32 -0.99
C GLY A 17 -2.00 2.85 -0.88
N TRP A 18 -1.44 3.54 -1.87
CA TRP A 18 -1.39 5.00 -1.86
C TRP A 18 -2.78 5.64 -1.99
N LEU A 19 -3.66 5.06 -2.80
CA LEU A 19 -5.04 5.53 -2.93
C LEU A 19 -5.81 5.40 -1.61
N PHE A 20 -5.61 4.31 -0.87
CA PHE A 20 -6.19 4.16 0.46
C PHE A 20 -5.65 5.19 1.46
N ASN A 21 -4.34 5.48 1.46
CA ASN A 21 -3.77 6.53 2.31
C ASN A 21 -4.40 7.91 2.02
N ILE A 22 -4.64 8.25 0.75
CA ILE A 22 -5.31 9.50 0.36
C ILE A 22 -6.73 9.54 0.93
N ILE A 23 -7.48 8.44 0.83
CA ILE A 23 -8.84 8.34 1.40
C ILE A 23 -8.79 8.52 2.92
N CYS A 24 -7.84 7.92 3.62
CA CYS A 24 -7.67 8.11 5.07
C CYS A 24 -7.34 9.55 5.46
N LEU A 25 -6.56 10.27 4.65
CA LEU A 25 -6.26 11.69 4.89
C LEU A 25 -7.49 12.57 4.66
N LEU A 26 -8.27 12.30 3.60
CA LEU A 26 -9.56 12.98 3.37
C LEU A 26 -10.59 12.69 4.47
N GLY A 27 -10.51 11.51 5.08
CA GLY A 27 -11.21 11.11 6.31
C GLY A 27 -11.09 12.09 7.47
N LYS A 28 -9.99 12.84 7.55
CA LYS A 28 -9.80 13.84 8.62
C LYS A 28 -10.51 15.16 8.35
N VAL A 29 -10.88 15.43 7.11
CA VAL A 29 -11.50 16.71 6.70
C VAL A 29 -13.02 16.61 6.70
N LEU A 30 -13.57 15.44 6.37
CA LEU A 30 -15.00 15.24 6.18
C LEU A 30 -15.52 14.06 7.05
N PRO A 31 -16.51 14.27 7.92
CA PRO A 31 -16.99 13.24 8.85
C PRO A 31 -17.64 12.02 8.16
N TRP A 32 -18.16 12.18 6.93
CA TRP A 32 -18.66 11.06 6.13
C TRP A 32 -17.58 10.04 5.77
N PHE A 33 -16.32 10.47 5.65
CA PHE A 33 -15.19 9.59 5.38
C PHE A 33 -14.62 8.93 6.65
N SER A 34 -15.01 9.37 7.86
CA SER A 34 -14.69 8.67 9.13
C SER A 34 -15.38 7.30 9.19
N LEU A 35 -16.65 7.20 8.81
CA LEU A 35 -17.38 5.93 8.68
C LEU A 35 -16.70 4.99 7.68
N ILE A 36 -16.23 5.54 6.55
CA ILE A 36 -15.47 4.80 5.54
C ILE A 36 -14.12 4.36 6.10
N ALA A 37 -13.46 5.15 6.96
CA ALA A 37 -12.20 4.79 7.60
C ALA A 37 -12.37 3.70 8.68
N ILE A 38 -13.48 3.69 9.42
CA ILE A 38 -13.83 2.62 10.38
C ILE A 38 -14.10 1.31 9.63
N LEU A 39 -14.96 1.32 8.60
CA LEU A 39 -15.17 0.18 7.71
C LEU A 39 -13.87 -0.22 6.98
N GLY A 40 -13.05 0.79 6.69
CA GLY A 40 -11.72 0.68 6.13
C GLY A 40 -10.69 0.04 7.05
N ARG A 41 -10.96 -0.23 8.35
CA ARG A 41 -10.03 -1.02 9.20
C ARG A 41 -9.73 -2.38 8.58
N GLY A 42 -10.77 -3.09 8.11
CA GLY A 42 -10.61 -4.39 7.47
C GLY A 42 -9.91 -4.28 6.11
N ILE A 43 -10.38 -3.34 5.28
CA ILE A 43 -9.86 -3.16 3.91
C ILE A 43 -8.41 -2.65 3.93
N GLY A 44 -8.10 -1.69 4.79
CA GLY A 44 -6.75 -1.16 4.98
C GLY A 44 -5.77 -2.21 5.48
N GLY A 45 -6.19 -3.07 6.41
CA GLY A 45 -5.40 -4.22 6.85
C GLY A 45 -5.13 -5.22 5.72
N LEU A 46 -6.13 -5.50 4.88
CA LEU A 46 -5.97 -6.35 3.70
C LEU A 46 -5.04 -5.73 2.66
N ILE A 47 -5.15 -4.43 2.41
CA ILE A 47 -4.25 -3.69 1.50
C ILE A 47 -2.81 -3.67 2.05
N TYR A 48 -2.66 -3.57 3.37
CA TYR A 48 -1.36 -3.65 4.03
C TYR A 48 -0.72 -5.04 3.87
N LEU A 49 -1.47 -6.10 4.15
CA LEU A 49 -1.03 -7.48 3.91
C LEU A 49 -0.71 -7.74 2.43
N PHE A 50 -1.54 -7.22 1.52
CA PHE A 50 -1.30 -7.32 0.08
C PHE A 50 -0.01 -6.63 -0.35
N ASN A 51 0.31 -5.46 0.22
CA ASN A 51 1.58 -4.77 0.01
C ASN A 51 2.78 -5.53 0.59
N ILE A 52 2.65 -6.16 1.76
CA ILE A 52 3.69 -7.06 2.29
C ILE A 52 3.91 -8.24 1.35
N PHE A 53 2.84 -8.86 0.87
CA PHE A 53 2.93 -10.01 -0.04
C PHE A 53 3.58 -9.60 -1.37
N ALA A 54 3.20 -8.44 -1.91
CA ALA A 54 3.85 -7.85 -3.08
C ALA A 54 5.34 -7.57 -2.84
N LEU A 55 5.72 -7.06 -1.66
CA LEU A 55 7.12 -6.84 -1.29
C LEU A 55 7.90 -8.15 -1.25
N ILE A 56 7.37 -9.19 -0.61
CA ILE A 56 8.01 -10.52 -0.53
C ILE A 56 8.19 -11.09 -1.93
N LEU A 57 7.15 -11.04 -2.77
CA LEU A 57 7.21 -11.51 -4.16
C LEU A 57 8.20 -10.69 -4.99
N LEU A 58 8.24 -9.37 -4.82
CA LEU A 58 9.27 -8.54 -5.42
C LEU A 58 10.64 -9.08 -5.01
N VAL A 59 10.97 -9.11 -3.72
CA VAL A 59 12.31 -9.46 -3.23
C VAL A 59 12.74 -10.85 -3.70
N MET A 60 11.85 -11.84 -3.62
CA MET A 60 12.13 -13.22 -4.05
C MET A 60 12.38 -13.36 -5.55
N TYR A 61 11.56 -12.74 -6.40
CA TYR A 61 11.60 -12.95 -7.85
C TYR A 61 12.33 -11.85 -8.62
N GLY A 62 12.67 -10.78 -7.95
CA GLY A 62 13.09 -9.54 -8.56
C GLY A 62 14.55 -9.17 -8.39
N TRP A 63 15.32 -9.98 -7.66
CA TRP A 63 16.78 -9.93 -7.66
C TRP A 63 17.36 -9.98 -9.09
N LYS A 64 16.69 -10.71 -10.00
CA LYS A 64 17.03 -10.80 -11.44
C LYS A 64 16.69 -9.53 -12.24
N LYS A 65 15.90 -8.60 -11.68
CA LYS A 65 15.38 -7.37 -12.32
C LYS A 65 15.95 -6.06 -11.76
N ILE A 66 16.89 -6.09 -10.81
CA ILE A 66 17.50 -4.88 -10.23
C ILE A 66 18.08 -3.94 -11.32
N LYS A 67 18.48 -4.47 -12.48
CA LYS A 67 18.97 -3.69 -13.62
C LYS A 67 17.91 -2.82 -14.32
N GLU A 68 16.61 -3.05 -14.15
CA GLU A 68 15.57 -2.36 -14.94
C GLU A 68 15.03 -1.06 -14.31
N GLY A 69 15.48 -0.63 -13.12
CA GLY A 69 15.15 0.67 -12.49
C GLY A 69 13.69 0.82 -11.99
N ILE A 70 12.70 0.39 -12.78
CA ILE A 70 11.26 0.29 -12.43
C ILE A 70 11.07 -0.56 -11.17
N TYR A 71 11.92 -1.57 -11.01
CA TYR A 71 11.93 -2.47 -9.87
C TYR A 71 12.22 -1.74 -8.54
N LEU A 72 13.24 -0.87 -8.55
CA LEU A 72 13.70 -0.13 -7.38
C LEU A 72 12.68 0.94 -6.96
N ARG A 73 12.05 1.59 -7.94
CA ARG A 73 10.99 2.57 -7.72
C ARG A 73 9.80 1.97 -6.97
N ASN A 74 9.25 0.86 -7.46
CA ASN A 74 8.08 0.24 -6.83
C ASN A 74 8.41 -0.32 -5.45
N LEU A 75 9.62 -0.87 -5.26
CA LEU A 75 10.10 -1.33 -3.97
C LEU A 75 10.14 -0.19 -2.94
N ILE A 76 10.70 0.97 -3.33
CA ILE A 76 10.72 2.17 -2.47
C ILE A 76 9.29 2.61 -2.13
N PHE A 77 8.37 2.64 -3.10
CA PHE A 77 6.99 3.04 -2.84
C PHE A 77 6.24 2.11 -1.88
N ILE A 78 6.48 0.79 -1.97
CA ILE A 78 5.87 -0.18 -1.05
C ILE A 78 6.47 -0.03 0.34
N ILE A 79 7.79 0.09 0.47
CA ILE A 79 8.45 0.30 1.77
C ILE A 79 7.96 1.60 2.42
N LEU A 80 7.90 2.70 1.66
CA LEU A 80 7.34 3.97 2.13
C LEU A 80 5.89 3.80 2.59
N PHE A 81 5.06 3.11 1.80
CA PHE A 81 3.69 2.83 2.19
C PHE A 81 3.61 2.05 3.50
N LEU A 82 4.41 1.00 3.68
CA LEU A 82 4.41 0.18 4.89
C LEU A 82 4.81 0.94 6.15
N ILE A 83 5.62 1.99 6.02
CA ILE A 83 6.03 2.88 7.12
C ILE A 83 4.97 3.96 7.38
N ILE A 84 4.46 4.59 6.31
CA ILE A 84 3.54 5.73 6.39
C ILE A 84 2.13 5.28 6.81
N PHE A 85 1.67 4.13 6.30
CA PHE A 85 0.35 3.58 6.58
C PHE A 85 0.04 3.47 8.09
N PRO A 86 0.86 2.80 8.94
CA PRO A 86 0.57 2.71 10.37
C PRO A 86 0.58 4.07 11.06
N MET A 87 1.41 5.03 10.62
CA MET A 87 1.42 6.39 11.17
C MET A 87 0.12 7.15 10.86
N ILE A 88 -0.34 7.09 9.61
CA ILE A 88 -1.60 7.73 9.19
C ILE A 88 -2.77 7.04 9.87
N PHE A 89 -2.80 5.71 9.85
CA PHE A 89 -3.87 4.90 10.41
C PHE A 89 -4.04 5.12 11.92
N ASN A 90 -2.95 5.07 12.71
CA ASN A 90 -3.01 5.34 14.14
C ASN A 90 -3.51 6.76 14.45
N LYS A 91 -3.04 7.77 13.71
CA LYS A 91 -3.52 9.15 13.89
C LYS A 91 -4.99 9.30 13.51
N THR A 92 -5.48 8.59 12.49
CA THR A 92 -6.90 8.63 12.12
C THR A 92 -7.75 7.93 13.18
N MET A 93 -7.27 6.83 13.76
CA MET A 93 -7.99 6.11 14.82
C MET A 93 -7.96 6.80 16.17
N SER A 94 -6.99 7.66 16.47
CA SER A 94 -7.01 8.47 17.69
C SER A 94 -7.96 9.68 17.62
N LEU A 95 -8.40 10.05 16.42
CA LEU A 95 -9.26 11.21 16.16
C LEU A 95 -10.75 10.84 16.08
N ILE A 96 -11.06 9.55 15.96
CA ILE A 96 -12.41 8.97 15.92
C ILE A 96 -12.70 8.40 17.30
#